data_AF-A0A2G5WYW5-F1
#
_entry.id   AF-A0A2G5WYW5-F1
#
_cell.length_a   1.000
_cell.length_b   1.000
_cell.length_c   1.000
_cell.angle_alpha   90.00
_cell.angle_beta   90.00
_cell.angle_gamma   90.00
#
_symmetry.space_group_name_H-M   'P 1'
#
loop_
_entity.id
_entity.type
_entity.pdbx_description
1 polymer ?
#
loop_
_entity_poly.entity_id
_entity_poly.type
_entity_poly.pdbx_seq_one_letter_code
_entity_poly.pdbx_strand_id
1 'polypeptide(L)'
;MNHLRIIIYMCILGVFIYTQISFAETDEKPPFLINNGKCPDSQKLGRADSDKGLINALNTIIPEVYKEDDYKGWKIETIAHLSKSHLSKSLHLEDYYGMAKNYCGEEIADNSWFVELLFPQYLPAYDASHRQIFVTKNKQGQWFAWFKFH
;
A
#
# COMPACT_ATOMS: atom_id res chain seq x y z
N MET A 1 20.02 -1.30 56.19
CA MET A 1 18.65 -1.74 55.84
C MET A 1 17.97 -0.89 54.76
N ASN A 2 18.29 0.40 54.58
CA ASN A 2 17.59 1.26 53.60
C ASN A 2 17.97 1.01 52.14
N HIS A 3 19.22 0.62 51.84
CA HIS A 3 19.65 0.38 50.46
C HIS A 3 19.03 -0.88 49.83
N LEU A 4 18.80 -1.93 50.63
CA LEU A 4 18.20 -3.17 50.15
C LEU A 4 16.74 -2.97 49.72
N ARG A 5 15.99 -2.13 50.46
CA ARG A 5 14.61 -1.75 50.10
C ARG A 5 14.56 -0.97 48.78
N ILE A 6 15.47 -0.03 48.57
CA ILE A 6 15.52 0.79 47.35
C ILE A 6 15.83 -0.07 46.11
N ILE A 7 16.74 -1.03 46.23
CA ILE A 7 17.08 -1.96 45.14
C ILE A 7 15.88 -2.85 44.79
N ILE A 8 15.15 -3.35 45.80
CA ILE A 8 13.94 -4.16 45.58
C ILE A 8 12.86 -3.36 44.85
N TYR A 9 12.63 -2.09 45.22
CA TYR A 9 11.66 -1.23 44.53
C TYR A 9 12.06 -0.95 43.07
N MET A 10 13.35 -0.72 42.79
CA MET A 10 13.86 -0.53 41.43
C MET A 10 13.68 -1.79 40.55
N CYS A 11 13.91 -2.99 41.10
CA CYS A 11 13.69 -4.24 40.36
C CYS A 11 12.22 -4.50 40.07
N ILE A 12 11.32 -4.20 41.01
CA ILE A 12 9.87 -4.38 40.81
C ILE A 12 9.35 -3.38 39.77
N LEU A 13 9.78 -2.11 39.81
CA LEU A 13 9.43 -1.12 38.79
C LEU A 13 9.93 -1.50 37.39
N GLY A 14 11.13 -2.07 37.27
CA GLY A 14 11.65 -2.54 35.97
C GLY A 14 10.84 -3.68 35.34
N VAL A 15 10.28 -4.58 36.15
CA VAL A 15 9.48 -5.72 35.65
C VAL A 15 8.07 -5.28 35.21
N PHE A 16 7.49 -4.26 35.85
CA PHE A 16 6.17 -3.73 35.48
C PHE A 16 6.17 -2.90 34.18
N ILE A 17 7.30 -2.30 33.79
CA ILE A 17 7.38 -1.48 32.56
C ILE A 17 7.60 -2.35 31.31
N TYR A 18 8.14 -3.57 31.46
CA TYR A 18 8.43 -4.45 30.32
C TYR A 18 7.24 -5.26 29.78
N THR A 19 6.14 -5.35 30.53
CA THR A 19 5.02 -6.25 30.18
C THR A 19 3.89 -5.62 29.35
N GLN A 20 4.05 -4.38 28.86
CA GLN A 20 3.00 -3.68 28.11
C GLN A 20 3.25 -3.52 26.61
N ILE A 21 4.31 -4.11 26.04
CA ILE A 21 4.50 -4.14 24.58
C ILE A 21 3.96 -5.46 24.01
N SER A 22 2.70 -5.77 24.29
CA SER A 22 1.94 -6.66 23.41
C SER A 22 1.30 -5.76 22.36
N PHE A 23 1.98 -5.59 21.23
CA PHE A 23 1.28 -5.11 20.03
C PHE A 23 0.14 -6.09 19.79
N ALA A 24 -1.09 -5.59 19.87
CA ALA A 24 -2.27 -6.36 19.53
C ALA A 24 -2.14 -6.79 18.06
N GLU A 25 -1.84 -8.07 17.84
CA GLU A 25 -1.94 -8.70 16.55
C GLU A 25 -3.45 -8.82 16.28
N THR A 26 -4.03 -7.80 15.63
CA THR A 26 -5.39 -7.90 15.14
C THR A 26 -5.35 -8.82 13.92
N ASP A 27 -6.20 -9.85 13.90
CA ASP A 27 -6.47 -10.70 12.72
C ASP A 27 -7.14 -9.92 11.57
N GLU A 28 -6.90 -8.61 11.49
CA GLU A 28 -7.43 -7.73 10.47
C GLU A 28 -6.60 -7.90 9.20
N LYS A 29 -7.27 -8.40 8.16
CA LYS A 29 -6.76 -8.39 6.78
C LYS A 29 -6.13 -7.01 6.51
N PRO A 30 -4.93 -6.95 5.90
CA PRO A 30 -4.28 -5.67 5.66
C PRO A 30 -5.25 -4.77 4.89
N PRO A 31 -5.65 -3.61 5.43
CA PRO A 31 -6.76 -2.80 4.90
C PRO A 31 -6.48 -2.27 3.50
N PHE A 32 -5.23 -2.39 3.04
CA PHE A 32 -4.74 -1.92 1.77
C PHE A 32 -4.98 -2.90 0.60
N LEU A 33 -5.23 -4.18 0.87
CA LEU A 33 -5.42 -5.19 -0.18
C LEU A 33 -6.91 -5.30 -0.59
N ILE A 34 -7.21 -4.86 -1.81
CA ILE A 34 -8.57 -4.65 -2.32
C ILE A 34 -9.38 -5.97 -2.41
N ASN A 35 -8.73 -7.11 -2.68
CA ASN A 35 -9.41 -8.40 -2.82
C ASN A 35 -9.54 -9.14 -1.48
N ASN A 36 -10.20 -8.52 -0.50
CA ASN A 36 -10.41 -9.09 0.84
C ASN A 36 -9.09 -9.54 1.51
N GLY A 37 -8.02 -8.75 1.41
CA GLY A 37 -6.74 -9.11 2.01
C GLY A 37 -5.87 -10.06 1.18
N LYS A 38 -6.26 -10.40 -0.06
CA LYS A 38 -5.54 -11.39 -0.88
C LYS A 38 -4.67 -10.72 -1.95
N CYS A 39 -3.45 -11.22 -2.07
CA CYS A 39 -2.55 -10.90 -3.18
C CYS A 39 -3.06 -11.50 -4.50
N PRO A 40 -2.70 -10.89 -5.64
CA PRO A 40 -2.91 -11.50 -6.94
C PRO A 40 -2.17 -12.84 -7.06
N ASP A 41 -2.74 -13.76 -7.84
CA ASP A 41 -2.11 -15.03 -8.18
C ASP A 41 -1.07 -14.79 -9.28
N SER A 42 0.22 -14.94 -8.96
CA SER A 42 1.30 -14.65 -9.90
C SER A 42 1.23 -15.50 -11.16
N GLN A 43 0.74 -16.74 -11.05
CA GLN A 43 0.55 -17.65 -12.18
C GLN A 43 -0.59 -17.22 -13.12
N LYS A 44 -1.40 -16.23 -12.73
CA LYS A 44 -2.49 -15.66 -13.55
C LYS A 44 -2.19 -14.24 -14.04
N LEU A 45 -1.05 -13.67 -13.67
CA LEU A 45 -0.64 -12.38 -14.18
C LEU A 45 -0.28 -12.45 -15.66
N GLY A 46 -0.65 -11.39 -16.36
CA GLY A 46 -0.13 -11.08 -17.69
C GLY A 46 1.06 -10.14 -17.57
N ARG A 47 1.74 -9.94 -18.70
CA ARG A 47 2.88 -9.02 -18.76
C ARG A 47 2.41 -7.58 -18.71
N ALA A 48 2.90 -6.82 -17.74
CA ALA A 48 2.58 -5.40 -17.54
C ALA A 48 3.82 -4.51 -17.74
N ASP A 49 4.59 -4.75 -18.79
CA ASP A 49 5.80 -3.97 -19.13
C ASP A 49 5.52 -2.63 -19.83
N SER A 50 4.26 -2.37 -20.20
CA SER A 50 3.79 -1.11 -20.77
C SER A 50 2.46 -0.69 -20.16
N ASP A 51 2.33 0.62 -19.96
CA ASP A 51 1.13 1.35 -19.55
C ASP A 51 0.06 1.46 -20.65
N LYS A 52 0.27 0.84 -21.82
CA LYS A 52 -0.71 0.87 -22.90
C LYS A 52 -2.09 0.39 -22.40
N GLY A 53 -3.07 1.30 -22.53
CA GLY A 53 -4.44 1.10 -22.09
C GLY A 53 -4.70 1.30 -20.60
N LEU A 54 -3.66 1.59 -19.79
CA LEU A 54 -3.80 1.78 -18.34
C LEU A 54 -4.69 2.99 -18.03
N ILE A 55 -4.41 4.15 -18.62
CA ILE A 55 -5.21 5.37 -18.42
C ILE A 55 -6.68 5.12 -18.74
N ASN A 56 -6.97 4.39 -19.83
CA ASN A 56 -8.34 4.05 -20.18
C ASN A 56 -8.99 3.10 -19.15
N ALA A 57 -8.24 2.12 -18.66
CA ALA A 57 -8.73 1.21 -17.63
C ALA A 57 -8.95 1.91 -16.28
N LEU A 58 -8.17 2.94 -15.94
CA LEU A 58 -8.35 3.73 -14.72
C LEU A 58 -9.74 4.38 -14.65
N ASN A 59 -10.35 4.72 -15.79
CA ASN A 59 -11.73 5.21 -15.82
C ASN A 59 -12.77 4.22 -15.26
N THR A 60 -12.45 2.92 -15.25
CA THR A 60 -13.28 1.87 -14.65
C THR A 60 -12.76 1.45 -13.27
N ILE A 61 -11.44 1.38 -13.10
CA ILE A 61 -10.81 0.94 -11.85
C ILE A 61 -11.08 1.94 -10.72
N ILE A 62 -10.92 3.25 -10.94
CA ILE A 62 -11.05 4.24 -9.85
C ILE A 62 -12.47 4.25 -9.28
N PRO A 63 -13.55 4.31 -10.07
CA PRO A 63 -14.90 4.21 -9.52
C PRO A 63 -15.18 2.95 -8.72
N GLU A 64 -14.65 1.79 -9.13
CA GLU A 64 -14.85 0.55 -8.38
C GLU A 64 -14.07 0.53 -7.07
N VAL A 65 -12.81 0.98 -7.08
CA VAL A 65 -11.92 0.99 -5.90
C VAL A 65 -12.39 1.98 -4.84
N TYR A 66 -13.00 3.09 -5.26
CA TYR A 66 -13.45 4.17 -4.38
C TYR A 66 -14.98 4.29 -4.34
N LYS A 67 -15.73 3.22 -4.67
CA LYS A 67 -17.20 3.25 -4.77
C LYS A 67 -17.91 3.62 -3.46
N GLU A 68 -17.30 3.32 -2.32
CA GLU A 68 -17.82 3.65 -0.99
C GLU A 68 -17.41 5.06 -0.55
N ASP A 69 -16.52 5.72 -1.30
CA ASP A 69 -16.05 7.08 -1.01
C ASP A 69 -16.89 8.09 -1.82
N ASP A 70 -17.41 9.14 -1.16
CA ASP A 70 -18.16 10.22 -1.83
C ASP A 70 -17.20 11.21 -2.52
N TYR A 71 -16.54 10.78 -3.60
CA TYR A 71 -15.63 11.61 -4.38
C TYR A 71 -16.32 12.22 -5.63
N LYS A 72 -15.98 13.49 -5.95
CA LYS A 72 -16.60 14.29 -7.03
C LYS A 72 -15.72 14.46 -8.26
N GLY A 73 -14.58 13.78 -8.29
CA GLY A 73 -13.63 13.76 -9.41
C GLY A 73 -12.23 13.36 -8.97
N TRP A 74 -11.41 12.96 -9.92
CA TRP A 74 -10.02 12.57 -9.71
C TRP A 74 -9.15 13.01 -10.89
N LYS A 75 -7.84 13.10 -10.64
CA LYS A 75 -6.80 13.36 -11.63
C LYS A 75 -5.65 12.38 -11.39
N ILE A 76 -4.89 12.11 -12.44
CA ILE A 76 -3.66 11.32 -12.35
C ILE A 76 -2.52 12.32 -12.16
N GLU A 77 -1.78 12.19 -11.06
CA GLU A 77 -0.56 12.97 -10.83
C GLU A 77 0.65 12.18 -11.35
N THR A 78 0.73 10.90 -11.01
CA THR A 78 1.89 10.05 -11.34
C THR A 78 1.45 8.67 -11.84
N ILE A 79 2.12 8.18 -12.88
CA ILE A 79 2.08 6.76 -13.30
C ILE A 79 3.52 6.28 -13.45
N ALA A 80 3.88 5.21 -12.75
CA ALA A 80 5.22 4.65 -12.82
C ALA A 80 5.20 3.12 -12.72
N HIS A 81 6.09 2.45 -13.45
CA HIS A 81 6.22 1.00 -13.39
C HIS A 81 7.07 0.61 -12.16
N LEU A 82 6.53 -0.27 -11.31
CA LEU A 82 7.20 -0.77 -10.09
C LEU A 82 8.17 -1.91 -10.44
N SER A 83 9.11 -1.66 -11.35
CA SER A 83 10.18 -2.62 -11.66
C SER A 83 11.49 -2.13 -11.09
N LYS A 84 12.32 -3.05 -10.59
CA LYS A 84 13.73 -2.78 -10.22
C LYS A 84 14.49 -1.98 -11.29
N SER A 85 14.23 -2.23 -12.56
CA SER A 85 14.89 -1.54 -13.67
C SER A 85 14.51 -0.06 -13.80
N HIS A 86 13.41 0.36 -13.17
CA HIS A 86 12.81 1.69 -13.33
C HIS A 86 12.85 2.55 -12.05
N LEU A 87 13.39 2.02 -10.94
CA LEU A 87 13.43 2.69 -9.64
C LEU A 87 14.21 4.02 -9.66
N SER A 88 15.21 4.16 -10.54
CA SER A 88 16.05 5.36 -10.63
C SER A 88 15.36 6.59 -11.25
N LYS A 89 14.08 6.49 -11.64
CA LYS A 89 13.36 7.53 -12.40
C LYS A 89 12.47 8.44 -11.57
N SER A 90 12.20 8.10 -10.30
CA SER A 90 11.33 8.92 -9.44
C SER A 90 11.74 8.81 -7.98
N LEU A 91 11.74 9.96 -7.29
CA LEU A 91 11.85 10.02 -5.83
C LEU A 91 10.72 9.15 -5.23
N HIS A 92 11.04 8.33 -4.24
CA HIS A 92 10.11 7.43 -3.52
C HIS A 92 9.58 6.19 -4.26
N LEU A 93 9.89 5.98 -5.55
CA LEU A 93 9.43 4.76 -6.25
C LEU A 93 10.06 3.49 -5.65
N GLU A 94 11.28 3.59 -5.11
CA GLU A 94 11.94 2.53 -4.32
C GLU A 94 11.13 2.13 -3.09
N ASP A 95 10.57 3.09 -2.37
CA ASP A 95 9.75 2.85 -1.17
C ASP A 95 8.46 2.11 -1.55
N TYR A 96 7.79 2.55 -2.62
CA TYR A 96 6.58 1.89 -3.11
C TYR A 96 6.85 0.50 -3.68
N TYR A 97 7.99 0.29 -4.34
CA TYR A 97 8.41 -1.04 -4.77
C TYR A 97 8.68 -1.96 -3.58
N GLY A 98 9.39 -1.45 -2.57
CA GLY A 98 9.62 -2.14 -1.30
C GLY A 98 8.31 -2.53 -0.63
N MET A 99 7.33 -1.62 -0.61
CA MET A 99 5.99 -1.87 -0.09
C MET A 99 5.27 -2.97 -0.87
N ALA A 100 5.22 -2.87 -2.20
CA ALA A 100 4.58 -3.87 -3.05
C ALA A 100 5.19 -5.27 -2.86
N LYS A 101 6.52 -5.34 -2.81
CA LYS A 101 7.27 -6.58 -2.57
C LYS A 101 7.01 -7.14 -1.16
N ASN A 102 6.92 -6.28 -0.15
CA ASN A 102 6.65 -6.71 1.22
C ASN A 102 5.25 -7.35 1.35
N TYR A 103 4.24 -6.76 0.69
CA TYR A 103 2.87 -7.29 0.77
C TYR A 103 2.63 -8.52 -0.09
N CYS A 104 3.06 -8.51 -1.36
CA CYS A 104 2.68 -9.54 -2.33
C CYS A 104 3.85 -10.19 -3.08
N GLY A 105 5.08 -9.92 -2.67
CA GLY A 105 6.28 -10.52 -3.24
C GLY A 105 6.79 -9.82 -4.50
N GLU A 106 8.01 -10.20 -4.88
CA GLU A 106 8.77 -9.56 -5.96
C GLU A 106 8.11 -9.72 -7.33
N GLU A 107 7.57 -10.90 -7.64
CA GLU A 107 6.94 -11.18 -8.94
C GLU A 107 5.70 -10.30 -9.20
N ILE A 108 4.89 -10.07 -8.16
CA ILE A 108 3.73 -9.18 -8.25
C ILE A 108 4.20 -7.73 -8.36
N ALA A 109 5.19 -7.31 -7.57
CA ALA A 109 5.73 -5.96 -7.60
C ALA A 109 6.28 -5.61 -9.00
N ASP A 110 7.15 -6.45 -9.57
CA ASP A 110 7.76 -6.22 -10.89
C ASP A 110 6.72 -6.16 -12.03
N ASN A 111 5.56 -6.79 -11.86
CA ASN A 111 4.45 -6.73 -12.81
C ASN A 111 3.38 -5.69 -12.45
N SER A 112 3.69 -4.73 -11.58
CA SER A 112 2.73 -3.74 -11.11
C SER A 112 3.12 -2.32 -11.50
N TRP A 113 2.11 -1.45 -11.57
CA TRP A 113 2.27 -0.02 -11.77
C TRP A 113 1.77 0.72 -10.54
N PHE A 114 2.54 1.72 -10.14
CA PHE A 114 2.15 2.76 -9.20
C PHE A 114 1.31 3.80 -9.92
N VAL A 115 0.19 4.16 -9.32
CA VAL A 115 -0.64 5.27 -9.76
C VAL A 115 -0.95 6.16 -8.57
N GLU A 116 -0.60 7.43 -8.67
CA GLU A 116 -0.98 8.46 -7.71
C GLU A 116 -2.13 9.29 -8.27
N LEU A 117 -3.16 9.45 -7.45
CA LEU A 117 -4.38 10.15 -7.79
C LEU A 117 -4.53 11.39 -6.93
N LEU A 118 -4.98 12.48 -7.53
CA LEU A 118 -5.45 13.67 -6.82
C LEU A 118 -6.99 13.70 -6.87
N PHE A 119 -7.62 13.78 -5.70
CA PHE A 119 -9.04 14.04 -5.49
C PHE A 119 -9.20 15.50 -5.04
N PRO A 120 -9.51 16.44 -5.96
CA PRO A 120 -9.41 17.87 -5.68
C PRO A 120 -10.32 18.36 -4.55
N GLN A 121 -11.42 17.66 -4.29
CA GLN A 121 -12.38 18.05 -3.25
C GLN A 121 -11.81 18.01 -1.83
N TYR A 122 -10.76 17.22 -1.60
CA TYR A 122 -10.15 17.06 -0.30
C TYR A 122 -8.96 18.01 -0.08
N LEU A 123 -8.62 18.84 -1.07
CA LEU A 123 -7.60 19.87 -0.89
C LEU A 123 -8.01 20.88 0.19
N PRO A 124 -7.05 21.39 0.98
CA PRO A 124 -5.60 21.18 0.89
C PRO A 124 -5.07 20.02 1.76
N ALA A 125 -5.94 19.14 2.28
CA ALA A 125 -5.50 18.03 3.13
C ALA A 125 -4.81 16.95 2.30
N TYR A 126 -3.47 16.96 2.27
CA TYR A 126 -2.66 16.14 1.37
C TYR A 126 -3.01 14.65 1.45
N ASP A 127 -3.05 14.07 2.65
CA ASP A 127 -3.31 12.63 2.84
C ASP A 127 -4.71 12.23 2.34
N ALA A 128 -5.70 13.13 2.46
CA ALA A 128 -7.06 12.89 1.99
C ALA A 128 -7.20 13.11 0.49
N SER A 129 -6.45 14.06 -0.07
CA SER A 129 -6.51 14.42 -1.49
C SER A 129 -5.64 13.54 -2.37
N HIS A 130 -4.52 13.00 -1.86
CA HIS A 130 -3.61 12.15 -2.62
C HIS A 130 -3.78 10.70 -2.18
N ARG A 131 -4.14 9.85 -3.13
CA ARG A 131 -4.29 8.41 -2.90
C ARG A 131 -3.42 7.65 -3.86
N GLN A 132 -2.92 6.50 -3.44
CA GLN A 132 -2.06 5.67 -4.26
C GLN A 132 -2.69 4.30 -4.45
N ILE A 133 -2.59 3.77 -5.66
CA ILE A 133 -3.01 2.39 -5.96
C ILE A 133 -1.89 1.66 -6.69
N PHE A 134 -1.87 0.34 -6.51
CA PHE A 134 -1.07 -0.54 -7.37
C PHE A 134 -2.00 -1.32 -8.30
N VAL A 135 -1.63 -1.36 -9.58
CA VAL A 135 -2.41 -1.99 -10.65
C VAL A 135 -1.55 -2.95 -11.44
N THR A 136 -2.14 -4.03 -11.94
CA THR A 136 -1.47 -5.04 -12.78
C THR A 136 -2.41 -5.58 -13.85
N LYS A 137 -1.92 -6.48 -14.71
CA LYS A 137 -2.70 -7.17 -15.75
C LYS A 137 -2.88 -8.64 -15.44
N ASN A 138 -4.03 -9.20 -15.81
CA ASN A 138 -4.19 -10.64 -15.92
C ASN A 138 -3.69 -11.15 -17.30
N LYS A 139 -3.66 -12.47 -17.49
CA LYS A 139 -3.28 -13.11 -18.77
C LYS A 139 -4.12 -12.69 -19.98
N GLN A 140 -5.33 -12.19 -19.77
CA GLN A 140 -6.22 -11.66 -20.81
C GLN A 140 -5.91 -10.19 -21.14
N GLY A 141 -4.93 -9.57 -20.47
CA GLY A 141 -4.54 -8.18 -20.66
C GLY A 141 -5.46 -7.17 -19.97
N GLN A 142 -6.38 -7.62 -19.11
CA GLN A 142 -7.27 -6.76 -18.36
C GLN A 142 -6.55 -6.20 -17.13
N TRP A 143 -6.60 -4.88 -17.00
CA TRP A 143 -6.05 -4.18 -15.84
C TRP A 143 -6.96 -4.31 -14.63
N PHE A 144 -6.37 -4.45 -13.45
CA PHE A 144 -7.08 -4.40 -12.18
C PHE A 144 -6.19 -3.83 -11.08
N ALA A 145 -6.80 -3.18 -10.09
CA ALA A 145 -6.11 -2.75 -8.86
C ALA A 145 -6.06 -3.89 -7.84
N TRP A 146 -4.94 -4.00 -7.13
CA TRP A 146 -4.77 -4.99 -6.07
C TRP A 146 -4.36 -4.38 -4.72
N PHE A 147 -3.94 -3.12 -4.72
CA PHE A 147 -3.57 -2.36 -3.53
C PHE A 147 -4.13 -0.94 -3.58
N LYS A 148 -4.62 -0.43 -2.45
CA LYS A 148 -5.05 0.96 -2.22
C LYS A 148 -4.38 1.46 -0.95
N PHE A 149 -3.77 2.62 -1.02
CA PHE A 149 -3.09 3.29 0.08
C PHE A 149 -3.55 4.74 0.21
N HIS A 150 -3.67 5.15 1.47
CA HIS A 150 -4.39 6.33 1.94
C HIS A 150 -5.91 6.31 1.70
#